data_AF-A0A4Y6I850-F1
#
_entry.id   AF-A0A4Y6I850-F1
#
_cell.length_a   1.000
_cell.length_b   1.000
_cell.length_c   1.000
_cell.angle_alpha   90.00
_cell.angle_beta   90.00
_cell.angle_gamma   90.00
#
_symmetry.space_group_name_H-M   'P 1'
#
loop_
_entity.id
_entity.type
_entity.pdbx_description
1 polymer ?
#
loop_
_entity_poly.entity_id
_entity_poly.type
_entity_poly.pdbx_seq_one_letter_code
_entity_poly.pdbx_strand_id
1 'polypeptide(L)'
;MLGVHANVALDISCNDCHGEKQGHPRQPSELVIFNSDKSTSLQQTSRCLTCHEASVIGEQEWTHNVHSNKIDCAKCHQLHPNIDPMVAISAQQRAELCSSCHQTSAE
;
A
#
# COMPACT_ATOMS: atom_id res chain seq x y z
N MET A 1 -14.86 -8.69 10.81
CA MET A 1 -13.50 -8.10 10.84
C MET A 1 -13.33 -7.33 9.56
N LEU A 2 -13.60 -6.03 9.60
CA LEU A 2 -13.24 -5.12 8.52
C LEU A 2 -11.71 -4.95 8.60
N GLY A 3 -11.05 -4.87 7.46
CA GLY A 3 -9.64 -4.53 7.33
C GLY A 3 -9.44 -3.21 8.04
N VAL A 4 -8.27 -3.02 8.64
CA VAL A 4 -8.01 -1.91 9.57
C VAL A 4 -8.47 -0.57 8.97
N HIS A 5 -8.26 -0.36 7.67
CA HIS A 5 -8.63 0.86 6.92
C HIS A 5 -10.09 0.93 6.43
N ALA A 6 -10.81 -0.19 6.39
CA ALA A 6 -12.25 -0.23 6.09
C ALA A 6 -13.11 0.00 7.36
N ASN A 7 -12.48 0.28 8.50
CA ASN A 7 -13.17 0.55 9.74
C ASN A 7 -13.81 1.95 9.72
N VAL A 8 -15.14 1.98 9.75
CA VAL A 8 -15.94 3.22 9.78
C VAL A 8 -15.63 4.14 10.98
N ALA A 9 -15.03 3.61 12.05
CA ALA A 9 -14.64 4.42 13.20
C ALA A 9 -13.41 5.32 12.94
N LEU A 10 -12.65 5.08 11.86
CA LEU A 10 -11.48 5.88 11.49
C LEU A 10 -11.84 7.13 10.66
N ASP A 11 -13.09 7.26 10.21
CA ASP A 11 -13.58 8.38 9.36
C ASP A 11 -12.67 8.69 8.16
N ILE A 12 -12.11 7.65 7.54
CA ILE A 12 -11.25 7.78 6.34
C ILE A 12 -12.15 7.95 5.11
N SER A 13 -11.89 9.01 4.36
CA SER A 13 -12.52 9.34 3.09
C SER A 13 -11.64 8.94 1.89
N CYS A 14 -12.22 8.94 0.69
CA CYS A 14 -11.50 8.63 -0.55
C CYS A 14 -10.29 9.56 -0.77
N ASN A 15 -10.44 10.83 -0.41
CA ASN A 15 -9.45 11.87 -0.68
C ASN A 15 -8.23 11.78 0.25
N ASP A 16 -8.37 11.11 1.40
CA ASP A 16 -7.25 10.93 2.33
C ASP A 16 -6.15 10.04 1.73
N CYS A 17 -6.53 9.09 0.87
CA CYS A 17 -5.58 8.26 0.14
C CYS A 17 -5.35 8.75 -1.29
N HIS A 18 -6.42 9.10 -2.01
CA HIS A 18 -6.35 9.42 -3.44
C HIS A 18 -6.10 10.90 -3.74
N GLY A 19 -6.22 11.80 -2.76
CA GLY A 19 -6.16 13.24 -2.97
C GLY A 19 -7.47 13.83 -3.53
N GLU A 20 -7.52 15.16 -3.65
CA GLU A 20 -8.72 15.85 -4.12
C GLU A 20 -8.86 15.81 -5.64
N LYS A 21 -10.11 15.67 -6.10
CA LYS A 21 -10.46 15.76 -7.52
C LYS A 21 -10.35 17.21 -8.00
N GLN A 22 -9.21 17.57 -8.60
CA GLN A 22 -9.06 18.87 -9.23
C GLN A 22 -9.53 18.85 -10.70
N GLY A 23 -10.05 19.99 -11.17
CA GLY A 23 -10.12 20.27 -12.59
C GLY A 23 -11.32 19.75 -13.37
N HIS A 24 -12.17 18.88 -12.82
CA HIS A 24 -13.25 18.28 -13.62
C HIS A 24 -14.34 19.29 -14.04
N PRO A 25 -14.79 19.28 -15.31
CA PRO A 25 -14.40 18.36 -16.40
C PRO A 25 -13.23 18.85 -17.28
N ARG A 26 -12.66 20.02 -16.99
CA ARG A 26 -11.75 20.76 -17.88
C ARG A 26 -10.27 20.43 -17.75
N GLN A 27 -9.86 19.78 -16.67
CA GLN A 27 -8.49 19.38 -16.38
C GLN A 27 -8.45 18.00 -15.73
N PRO A 28 -7.40 17.19 -15.99
CA PRO A 28 -7.20 15.90 -15.34
C PRO A 28 -7.07 16.09 -13.82
N SER A 29 -7.56 15.11 -13.06
CA SER A 29 -7.34 15.08 -11.61
C SER A 29 -6.03 14.38 -11.30
N GLU A 30 -5.18 15.00 -10.49
CA GLU A 30 -3.91 14.43 -10.00
C GLU A 30 -4.14 13.49 -8.82
N LEU A 31 -5.09 12.56 -8.98
CA LEU A 31 -5.35 11.56 -7.95
C LEU A 31 -4.16 10.60 -7.86
N VAL A 32 -3.81 10.20 -6.64
CA VAL A 32 -2.85 9.12 -6.43
C VAL A 32 -3.52 7.81 -6.79
N ILE A 33 -2.90 7.05 -7.68
CA ILE A 33 -3.36 5.74 -8.10
C ILE A 33 -2.32 4.73 -7.63
N PHE A 34 -2.75 3.84 -6.74
CA PHE A 34 -1.88 2.83 -6.15
C PHE A 34 -1.66 1.65 -7.11
N ASN A 35 -0.48 1.03 -7.03
CA ASN A 35 -0.09 -0.11 -7.88
C ASN A 35 -0.23 0.18 -9.39
N SER A 36 0.11 1.40 -9.82
CA SER A 36 0.01 1.83 -11.21
C SER A 36 1.09 2.85 -11.54
N ASP A 37 1.61 2.81 -12.77
CA ASP A 37 2.61 3.76 -13.25
C ASP A 37 2.05 5.20 -13.44
N LYS A 38 0.75 5.39 -13.20
CA LYS A 38 0.11 6.72 -13.20
C LYS A 38 0.48 7.57 -11.98
N SER A 39 1.07 6.98 -10.94
CA SER A 39 1.62 7.71 -9.80
C SER A 39 2.99 7.16 -9.45
N THR A 40 3.93 8.05 -9.16
CA THR A 40 5.28 7.66 -8.78
C THR A 40 5.27 6.88 -7.47
N SER A 41 6.25 5.99 -7.26
CA SER A 41 6.38 5.26 -6.01
C SER A 41 6.46 6.15 -4.78
N LEU A 42 7.15 7.29 -4.90
CA LEU A 42 7.21 8.27 -3.82
C LEU A 42 5.84 8.88 -3.50
N GLN A 43 5.03 9.21 -4.51
CA GLN A 43 3.66 9.70 -4.29
C GLN A 43 2.79 8.63 -3.62
N GLN A 44 2.89 7.37 -4.03
CA GLN A 44 2.13 6.29 -3.42
C GLN A 44 2.57 6.04 -1.97
N THR A 45 3.87 5.88 -1.70
CA THR A 45 4.40 5.62 -0.36
C THR A 45 4.14 6.80 0.59
N SER A 46 4.30 8.05 0.14
CA SER A 46 4.06 9.22 1.00
C SER A 46 2.62 9.35 1.49
N ARG A 47 1.62 8.87 0.72
CA ARG A 47 0.23 8.81 1.19
C ARG A 47 0.09 7.90 2.40
N CYS A 48 0.72 6.72 2.38
CA CYS A 48 0.70 5.79 3.50
C CYS A 48 1.39 6.38 4.73
N LEU A 49 2.54 7.03 4.52
CA LEU A 49 3.35 7.64 5.58
C LEU A 49 2.77 8.94 6.16
N THR A 50 1.64 9.43 5.64
CA THR A 50 0.90 10.53 6.27
C THR A 50 0.30 10.10 7.61
N CYS A 51 -0.05 8.81 7.75
CA CYS A 51 -0.65 8.26 8.95
C CYS A 51 0.19 7.15 9.60
N HIS A 52 0.97 6.39 8.82
CA HIS A 52 1.82 5.32 9.34
C HIS A 52 3.25 5.79 9.55
N GLU A 53 3.77 5.59 10.76
CA GLU A 53 5.15 5.90 11.06
C GLU A 53 6.06 4.75 10.60
N ALA A 54 7.11 5.09 9.83
CA ALA A 54 8.03 4.11 9.24
C ALA A 54 8.76 3.26 10.30
N SER A 55 9.11 3.86 11.44
CA SER A 55 9.71 3.17 12.60
C SER A 55 8.78 2.10 13.15
N VAL A 56 7.52 2.44 13.40
CA VAL A 56 6.50 1.55 14.00
C VAL A 56 6.21 0.36 13.09
N ILE A 57 5.98 0.58 11.80
CA ILE A 57 5.72 -0.53 10.86
C ILE A 57 6.96 -1.40 10.63
N GLY A 58 8.15 -0.80 10.69
CA GLY A 58 9.43 -1.51 10.56
C GLY A 58 9.79 -2.35 11.78
N GLU A 59 9.44 -1.89 12.99
CA GLU A 59 9.58 -2.67 14.23
C GLU A 59 8.61 -3.86 14.26
N GLN A 60 7.38 -3.66 13.75
CA GLN A 60 6.40 -4.73 13.67
C GLN A 60 6.75 -5.78 12.62
N GLU A 61 7.22 -5.36 11.45
CA GLU A 61 7.66 -6.24 10.36
C GLU A 61 8.83 -5.59 9.60
N TRP A 62 10.02 -6.16 9.77
CA TRP A 62 11.28 -5.59 9.26
C TRP A 62 11.32 -5.44 7.73
N THR A 63 10.50 -6.20 7.00
CA THR A 63 10.46 -6.17 5.54
C THR A 63 10.02 -4.81 5.00
N HIS A 64 9.27 -4.01 5.77
CA HIS A 64 8.94 -2.64 5.38
C HIS A 64 10.20 -1.77 5.19
N ASN A 65 11.23 -1.96 6.03
CA ASN A 65 12.44 -1.15 5.98
C ASN A 65 13.23 -1.34 4.68
N VAL A 66 13.26 -2.56 4.15
CA VAL A 66 14.01 -2.88 2.92
C VAL A 66 13.22 -2.55 1.64
N HIS A 67 11.90 -2.43 1.74
CA HIS A 67 11.01 -2.23 0.60
C HIS A 67 10.46 -0.81 0.44
N SER A 68 10.42 0.00 1.50
CA SER A 68 9.75 1.32 1.52
C SER A 68 10.16 2.28 0.40
N ASN A 69 11.41 2.17 -0.08
CA ASN A 69 11.97 2.99 -1.16
C ASN A 69 12.19 2.22 -2.48
N LYS A 70 11.66 0.99 -2.59
CA LYS A 70 11.91 0.08 -3.72
C LYS A 70 10.62 -0.38 -4.39
N ILE A 71 9.56 -0.58 -3.61
CA ILE A 71 8.24 -0.96 -4.09
C ILE A 71 7.15 -0.23 -3.29
N ASP A 72 5.97 -0.11 -3.89
CA ASP A 72 4.84 0.57 -3.28
C ASP A 72 4.13 -0.35 -2.27
N CYS A 73 3.55 0.22 -1.21
CA CYS A 73 2.83 -0.56 -0.16
C CYS A 73 1.70 -1.43 -0.75
N ALA A 74 1.02 -0.93 -1.78
CA ALA A 74 -0.07 -1.61 -2.49
C ALA A 74 0.40 -2.78 -3.40
N LYS A 75 1.70 -3.07 -3.48
CA LYS A 75 2.21 -4.30 -4.10
C LYS A 75 1.94 -5.53 -3.23
N CYS A 76 1.83 -5.34 -1.91
CA CYS A 76 1.50 -6.41 -0.96
C CYS A 76 0.11 -6.22 -0.33
N HIS A 77 -0.23 -4.99 0.05
CA HIS A 77 -1.47 -4.69 0.76
C HIS A 77 -2.65 -4.45 -0.18
N GLN A 78 -3.86 -4.84 0.25
CA GLN A 78 -5.10 -4.51 -0.44
C GLN A 78 -6.08 -3.81 0.50
N LEU A 79 -6.44 -2.55 0.20
CA LEU A 79 -7.20 -1.69 1.10
C LEU A 79 -8.69 -1.57 0.79
N HIS A 80 -9.10 -1.77 -0.47
CA HIS A 80 -10.53 -1.78 -0.83
C HIS A 80 -11.30 -3.02 -0.34
N PRO A 81 -10.72 -4.23 -0.34
CA PRO A 81 -11.41 -5.38 0.23
C PRO A 81 -11.62 -5.22 1.73
N ASN A 82 -12.65 -5.88 2.25
CA ASN A 82 -12.93 -5.90 3.68
C ASN A 82 -11.84 -6.58 4.51
N ILE A 83 -10.85 -7.25 3.93
CA ILE A 83 -9.74 -7.86 4.65
C ILE A 83 -8.50 -7.67 3.80
N ASP A 84 -7.47 -7.10 4.39
CA ASP A 84 -6.15 -7.04 3.78
C ASP A 84 -5.48 -8.42 3.86
N PRO A 85 -5.09 -9.05 2.73
CA PRO A 85 -4.46 -10.36 2.71
C PRO A 85 -3.23 -10.46 3.60
N MET A 86 -2.50 -9.34 3.80
CA MET A 86 -1.30 -9.31 4.63
C MET A 86 -1.59 -9.53 6.12
N VAL A 87 -2.80 -9.24 6.59
CA VAL A 87 -3.18 -9.45 8.00
C VAL A 87 -3.39 -10.93 8.32
N ALA A 88 -3.90 -11.70 7.36
CA ALA A 88 -4.24 -13.11 7.54
C ALA A 88 -3.24 -14.07 6.87
N ILE A 89 -2.08 -13.56 6.46
CA ILE A 89 -1.11 -14.34 5.68
C ILE A 89 -0.44 -15.43 6.52
N SER A 90 -0.45 -16.66 6.01
CA SER A 90 0.34 -17.75 6.60
C SER A 90 1.83 -17.60 6.28
N ALA A 91 2.68 -18.30 7.05
CA ALA A 91 4.12 -18.30 6.79
C ALA A 91 4.47 -18.81 5.38
N GLN A 92 3.75 -19.82 4.88
CA GLN A 92 3.93 -20.35 3.54
C GLN A 92 3.60 -19.31 2.46
N GLN A 93 2.40 -18.71 2.54
CA GLN A 93 1.98 -17.68 1.58
C GLN A 93 2.94 -16.48 1.60
N ARG A 94 3.46 -16.11 2.78
CA ARG A 94 4.46 -15.04 2.90
C ARG A 94 5.75 -15.40 2.16
N ALA A 95 6.25 -16.62 2.29
CA ALA A 95 7.43 -17.08 1.56
C ALA A 95 7.21 -17.09 0.03
N GLU A 96 6.02 -17.49 -0.41
CA GLU A 96 5.61 -17.44 -1.83
C GLU A 96 5.56 -16.01 -2.38
N LEU A 97 5.09 -15.04 -1.58
CA LEU A 97 5.14 -13.63 -1.98
C LEU A 97 6.58 -13.15 -2.15
N CYS A 98 7.49 -13.49 -1.23
CA CYS A 98 8.90 -13.13 -1.36
C CYS A 98 9.49 -13.67 -2.66
N SER A 99 9.24 -14.94 -2.97
CA SER A 99 9.77 -15.59 -4.18
C SER A 99 9.10 -15.11 -5.47
N SER A 100 7.91 -14.54 -5.41
CA SER A 100 7.25 -13.95 -6.60
C SER A 100 8.06 -12.80 -7.22
N CYS A 101 8.87 -12.10 -6.43
CA CYS A 101 9.80 -11.06 -6.90
C CYS A 101 11.27 -11.46 -6.77
N HIS A 102 11.64 -12.18 -5.71
CA HIS A 102 13.02 -12.62 -5.44
C HIS A 102 13.25 -14.07 -5.87
N GLN A 103 12.81 -14.41 -7.09
CA GLN A 103 13.23 -15.66 -7.70
C GLN A 103 14.73 -15.59 -8.00
N THR A 104 15.52 -16.36 -7.26
CA THR A 104 16.82 -16.81 -7.78
C THR A 104 16.51 -17.74 -8.94
N SER A 105 16.76 -17.27 -10.16
CA SER A 105 16.89 -18.16 -11.31
C SER A 105 17.86 -19.27 -10.94
N ALA A 106 17.38 -20.52 -10.99
CA ALA A 106 18.28 -21.66 -11.08
C ALA A 106 18.85 -21.65 -12.50
N GLU A 107 20.08 -21.16 -12.63
CA GLU A 107 20.97 -21.58 -13.71
C GLU A 107 21.64 -22.91 -13.32
#